data_AF-F9QEM0-F1
#
_entry.id   AF-F9QEM0-F1
#
_cell.length_a   1.000
_cell.length_b   1.000
_cell.length_c   1.000
_cell.angle_alpha   90.00
_cell.angle_beta   90.00
_cell.angle_gamma   90.00
#
_symmetry.space_group_name_H-M   'P 1'
#
loop_
_entity.id
_entity.type
_entity.pdbx_description
1 polymer ?
#
loop_
_entity_poly.entity_id
_entity_poly.type
_entity_poly.pdbx_seq_one_letter_code
_entity_poly.pdbx_strand_id
1 'polypeptide(L)'
;MKVIYLIKDYLIKSIRNKWTYIHFTIVEIISIGLIIYALVFGKQKVIQMLNIIFLITALIGLLCIVAAKGFLGSSFRRYQAARQDRIDYKQKKQLKKMSTSEKIAYQKMLENKKEIEKEKEIKKSQRTSFGFIFSIILNLIIFFSTLPFSI
;
A
#
# COMPACT_ATOMS: atom_id res chain seq x y z
N MET A 1 4.03 -22.73 -3.99
CA MET A 1 4.19 -21.70 -2.92
C MET A 1 5.14 -20.55 -3.28
N LYS A 2 6.35 -20.76 -3.82
CA LYS A 2 7.32 -19.68 -4.14
C LYS A 2 6.81 -18.53 -5.01
N VAL A 3 5.96 -18.80 -6.00
CA VAL A 3 5.41 -17.78 -6.93
C VAL A 3 4.49 -16.78 -6.22
N ILE A 4 3.67 -17.25 -5.28
CA ILE A 4 2.77 -16.40 -4.48
C ILE A 4 3.59 -15.41 -3.62
N TYR A 5 4.73 -15.84 -3.08
CA TYR A 5 5.64 -14.97 -2.34
C TYR A 5 6.34 -13.94 -3.23
N LEU A 6 6.74 -14.32 -4.44
CA LEU A 6 7.32 -13.38 -5.42
C LEU A 6 6.33 -12.30 -5.84
N ILE A 7 5.10 -12.69 -6.18
CA ILE A 7 4.03 -11.74 -6.56
C ILE A 7 3.71 -10.80 -5.39
N LYS A 8 3.65 -11.35 -4.18
CA LYS A 8 3.38 -10.60 -2.96
C LYS A 8 4.50 -9.63 -2.59
N ASP A 9 5.76 -10.07 -2.62
CA ASP A 9 6.90 -9.20 -2.34
C ASP A 9 7.03 -8.13 -3.42
N TYR A 10 6.72 -8.46 -4.68
CA TYR A 10 6.66 -7.49 -5.78
C TYR A 10 5.54 -6.47 -5.58
N LEU A 11 4.32 -6.89 -5.24
CA LEU A 11 3.19 -5.99 -4.93
C LEU A 11 3.50 -5.09 -3.73
N ILE A 12 4.04 -5.64 -2.65
CA ILE A 12 4.41 -4.89 -1.46
C ILE A 12 5.56 -3.92 -1.78
N LYS A 13 6.58 -4.32 -2.55
CA LYS A 13 7.65 -3.40 -3.00
C LYS A 13 7.10 -2.31 -3.90
N SER A 14 6.21 -2.65 -4.82
CA SER A 14 5.59 -1.73 -5.78
C SER A 14 4.75 -0.67 -5.07
N ILE A 15 3.90 -1.07 -4.12
CA ILE A 15 3.13 -0.14 -3.28
C ILE A 15 4.04 0.74 -2.41
N ARG A 16 5.23 0.24 -2.03
CA ARG A 16 6.16 0.94 -1.12
C ARG A 16 7.17 1.85 -1.82
N ASN A 17 7.21 1.86 -3.15
CA ASN A 17 8.22 2.60 -3.91
C ASN A 17 7.68 3.97 -4.35
N LYS A 18 8.38 5.06 -4.01
CA LYS A 18 8.01 6.44 -4.43
C LYS A 18 7.89 6.57 -5.94
N TRP A 19 8.67 5.77 -6.67
CA TRP A 19 8.66 5.74 -8.13
C TRP A 19 7.32 5.26 -8.69
N THR A 20 6.64 4.33 -8.02
CA THR A 20 5.34 3.84 -8.47
C THR A 20 4.30 4.93 -8.40
N TYR A 21 4.34 5.78 -7.34
CA TYR A 21 3.48 6.96 -7.25
C TYR A 21 3.73 7.93 -8.41
N ILE A 22 4.98 8.23 -8.71
CA ILE A 22 5.35 9.10 -9.84
C ILE A 22 4.85 8.51 -11.17
N HIS A 23 5.02 7.20 -11.39
CA HIS A 23 4.53 6.54 -12.59
C HIS A 23 2.99 6.61 -12.69
N PHE A 24 2.27 6.33 -11.59
CA PHE A 24 0.80 6.44 -11.57
C PHE A 24 0.34 7.87 -11.84
N THR A 25 0.95 8.88 -11.20
CA THR A 25 0.61 10.28 -11.41
C THR A 25 0.88 10.72 -12.85
N ILE A 26 1.99 10.30 -13.46
CA ILE A 26 2.29 10.62 -14.87
C ILE A 26 1.24 9.99 -15.79
N VAL A 27 0.90 8.71 -15.58
CA VAL A 27 -0.12 8.02 -16.37
C VAL A 27 -1.49 8.68 -16.21
N GLU A 28 -1.86 9.07 -14.99
CA GLU A 28 -3.12 9.80 -14.72
C GLU A 28 -3.16 11.15 -15.45
N ILE A 29 -2.09 11.95 -15.39
CA ILE A 29 -2.00 13.24 -16.08
C ILE A 29 -2.13 13.07 -17.60
N ILE A 30 -1.39 12.11 -18.18
CA ILE A 30 -1.48 11.81 -19.62
C ILE A 30 -2.90 11.42 -20.00
N SER A 31 -3.54 10.57 -19.18
CA SER A 31 -4.87 10.07 -19.48
C SER A 31 -5.95 11.15 -19.34
N ILE A 32 -5.82 12.07 -18.38
CA ILE A 32 -6.67 13.28 -18.30
C ILE A 32 -6.50 14.15 -19.54
N GLY A 33 -5.25 14.38 -19.99
CA GLY A 33 -4.97 15.13 -21.22
C GLY A 33 -5.62 14.52 -22.45
N LEU A 34 -5.58 13.18 -22.56
CA LEU A 34 -6.24 12.43 -23.64
C LEU A 34 -7.77 12.53 -23.57
N ILE A 35 -8.37 12.53 -22.37
CA ILE A 35 -9.81 12.76 -22.21
C ILE A 35 -10.21 14.16 -22.69
N ILE A 36 -9.48 15.20 -22.24
CA ILE A 36 -9.77 16.59 -22.65
C ILE A 36 -9.67 16.71 -24.16
N TYR A 37 -8.61 16.16 -24.76
CA TYR A 37 -8.46 16.11 -26.21
C TYR A 37 -9.63 15.38 -26.88
N ALA A 38 -9.99 14.17 -26.41
CA ALA A 38 -11.05 13.37 -27.00
C ALA A 38 -12.43 14.06 -26.91
N LEU A 39 -12.69 14.80 -25.82
CA LEU A 39 -13.90 15.61 -25.64
C LEU A 39 -13.95 16.79 -26.63
N VAL A 40 -12.84 17.51 -26.82
CA VAL A 40 -12.76 18.65 -27.74
C VAL A 40 -12.92 18.21 -29.21
N PHE A 41 -12.32 17.08 -29.59
CA PHE A 41 -12.35 16.58 -30.97
C PHE A 41 -13.51 15.61 -31.26
N GLY A 42 -14.44 15.43 -30.31
CA GLY A 42 -15.65 14.59 -30.50
C GLY A 42 -15.36 13.11 -30.75
N LYS A 43 -14.24 12.57 -30.25
CA LYS A 43 -13.82 11.17 -30.48
C LYS A 43 -14.43 10.24 -29.43
N GLN A 44 -15.75 10.03 -29.47
CA GLN A 44 -16.50 9.23 -28.48
C GLN A 44 -15.94 7.81 -28.25
N LYS A 45 -15.46 7.13 -29.31
CA LYS A 45 -14.85 5.79 -29.19
C LYS A 45 -13.58 5.78 -28.31
N VAL A 46 -12.80 6.86 -28.34
CA VAL A 46 -11.59 7.01 -27.52
C VAL A 46 -11.98 7.23 -26.05
N ILE A 47 -13.04 8.01 -25.81
CA ILE A 47 -13.58 8.23 -24.46
C ILE A 47 -14.06 6.91 -23.86
N GLN A 48 -14.86 6.13 -24.59
CA GLN A 48 -15.32 4.81 -24.14
C GLN A 48 -14.17 3.87 -23.78
N MET A 49 -13.13 3.81 -24.63
CA MET A 49 -11.98 2.92 -24.39
C MET A 49 -11.18 3.34 -23.14
N LEU A 50 -10.95 4.65 -22.96
CA LEU A 50 -10.31 5.17 -21.75
C LEU A 50 -11.15 4.90 -20.50
N ASN A 51 -12.47 5.06 -20.60
CA ASN A 51 -13.39 4.85 -19.50
C ASN A 51 -13.34 3.40 -18.97
N ILE A 52 -13.31 2.42 -19.90
CA ILE A 52 -13.14 0.99 -19.56
C ILE A 52 -11.79 0.74 -18.88
N ILE A 53 -10.70 1.32 -19.39
CA ILE A 53 -9.36 1.18 -18.82
C ILE A 53 -9.32 1.72 -17.37
N PHE A 54 -9.91 2.90 -17.14
CA PHE A 54 -9.99 3.49 -15.81
C PHE A 54 -10.81 2.66 -14.83
N LEU A 55 -11.94 2.11 -15.29
CA LEU A 55 -12.77 1.22 -14.47
C LEU A 55 -12.03 -0.05 -14.06
N ILE A 56 -11.40 -0.73 -15.03
CA ILE A 56 -10.60 -1.94 -14.77
C ILE A 56 -9.47 -1.62 -13.77
N THR A 57 -8.79 -0.50 -13.96
CA THR A 57 -7.70 -0.07 -13.08
C THR A 57 -8.21 0.20 -11.65
N ALA A 58 -9.35 0.87 -11.50
CA ALA A 58 -9.98 1.12 -10.21
C ALA A 58 -10.41 -0.20 -9.52
N LEU A 59 -10.98 -1.16 -10.27
CA LEU A 59 -11.38 -2.46 -9.75
C LEU A 59 -10.18 -3.31 -9.29
N ILE A 60 -9.08 -3.32 -10.06
CA ILE A 60 -7.83 -3.98 -9.66
C ILE A 60 -7.28 -3.33 -8.38
N GLY A 61 -7.32 -2.00 -8.29
CA GLY A 61 -6.91 -1.26 -7.10
C GLY A 61 -7.74 -1.63 -5.86
N LEU A 62 -9.06 -1.71 -6.01
CA LEU A 62 -9.99 -2.14 -4.96
C LEU A 62 -9.71 -3.58 -4.52
N LEU A 63 -9.51 -4.51 -5.46
CA LEU A 63 -9.12 -5.89 -5.17
C LEU A 63 -7.81 -5.95 -4.37
N CYS A 64 -6.83 -5.11 -4.70
CA CYS A 64 -5.58 -5.02 -3.94
C CYS A 64 -5.83 -4.55 -2.50
N ILE A 65 -6.72 -3.58 -2.27
CA ILE A 65 -7.08 -3.12 -0.92
C ILE A 65 -7.78 -4.23 -0.14
N VAL A 66 -8.79 -4.87 -0.74
CA VAL A 66 -9.56 -5.95 -0.10
C VAL A 66 -8.64 -7.13 0.23
N ALA A 67 -7.73 -7.48 -0.67
CA ALA A 67 -6.73 -8.51 -0.43
C ALA A 67 -5.79 -8.10 0.73
N ALA A 68 -5.27 -6.87 0.72
CA ALA A 68 -4.36 -6.37 1.74
C ALA A 68 -5.01 -6.23 3.12
N LYS A 69 -6.28 -5.83 3.21
CA LYS A 69 -7.01 -5.66 4.49
C LYS A 69 -7.79 -6.91 4.93
N GLY A 70 -8.13 -7.80 4.01
CA GLY A 70 -8.93 -9.00 4.25
C GLY A 70 -8.09 -10.22 4.68
N PHE A 71 -8.26 -11.34 3.99
CA PHE A 71 -7.67 -12.63 4.36
C PHE A 71 -6.13 -12.59 4.44
N LEU A 72 -5.46 -11.93 3.50
CA LEU A 72 -3.99 -11.84 3.53
C LEU A 72 -3.51 -10.92 4.65
N GLY A 73 -4.21 -9.82 4.92
CA GLY A 73 -3.89 -8.90 6.03
C GLY A 73 -4.03 -9.57 7.40
N SER A 74 -5.12 -10.30 7.63
CA SER A 74 -5.36 -11.04 8.88
C SER A 74 -4.35 -12.17 9.08
N SER A 75 -4.03 -12.94 8.03
CA SER A 75 -3.01 -13.99 8.07
C SER A 75 -1.63 -13.42 8.37
N PHE A 76 -1.30 -12.27 7.79
CA PHE A 76 -0.05 -11.57 8.08
C PHE A 76 0.05 -11.06 9.51
N ARG A 77 -1.04 -10.49 10.05
CA ARG A 77 -1.10 -10.06 11.44
C ARG A 77 -0.85 -11.23 12.40
N ARG A 78 -1.46 -12.39 12.14
CA ARG A 78 -1.21 -13.62 12.92
C ARG A 78 0.25 -14.07 12.82
N TYR A 79 0.84 -14.03 11.62
CA TYR A 79 2.25 -14.38 11.44
C TYR A 79 3.21 -13.40 12.12
N GLN A 80 2.93 -12.09 12.05
CA GLN A 80 3.70 -11.06 12.74
C GLN A 80 3.61 -11.23 14.26
N ALA A 81 2.41 -11.49 14.79
CA ALA A 81 2.21 -11.79 16.20
C ALA A 81 3.04 -13.00 16.65
N ALA A 82 2.96 -14.12 15.92
CA ALA A 82 3.74 -15.32 16.22
C ALA A 82 5.26 -15.09 16.15
N ARG A 83 5.73 -14.22 15.25
CA ARG A 83 7.14 -13.83 15.17
C ARG A 83 7.55 -12.97 16.38
N GLN A 84 6.69 -12.04 16.78
CA GLN A 84 6.92 -11.19 17.95
C GLN A 84 6.99 -12.02 19.22
N ASP A 85 6.10 -13.01 19.39
CA ASP A 85 6.11 -13.93 20.53
C ASP A 85 7.45 -14.68 20.66
N ARG A 86 8.04 -15.11 19.54
CA ARG A 86 9.37 -15.76 19.56
C ARG A 86 10.49 -14.79 19.97
N ILE A 87 10.41 -13.53 19.53
CA ILE A 87 11.38 -12.50 19.90
C ILE A 87 11.27 -12.22 21.39
N ASP A 88 10.05 -12.00 21.89
CA ASP A 88 9.77 -11.72 23.29
C ASP A 88 10.19 -12.90 24.19
N TYR A 89 9.98 -14.14 23.74
CA TYR A 89 10.46 -15.33 24.42
C TYR A 89 12.00 -15.37 24.52
N LYS A 90 12.70 -15.07 23.43
CA LYS A 90 14.18 -14.99 23.44
C LYS A 90 14.68 -13.85 24.34
N GLN A 91 14.02 -12.70 24.32
CA GLN A 91 14.34 -11.56 25.19
C GLN A 91 14.13 -11.90 26.67
N LYS A 92 13.00 -12.55 27.02
CA LYS A 92 12.76 -13.05 28.39
C LYS A 92 13.84 -14.04 28.84
N LYS A 93 14.31 -14.93 27.95
CA LYS A 93 15.38 -15.88 28.25
C LYS A 93 16.74 -15.19 28.46
N GLN A 94 17.03 -14.11 27.71
CA GLN A 94 18.24 -13.31 27.92
C GLN A 94 18.18 -12.50 29.21
N LEU A 95 17.04 -11.86 29.52
CA LEU A 95 16.83 -11.13 30.76
C LEU A 95 17.04 -12.02 31.99
N LYS A 96 16.62 -13.30 31.96
CA LYS A 96 16.86 -14.24 33.07
C LYS A 96 18.35 -14.50 33.37
N LYS A 97 19.25 -14.23 32.43
CA LYS A 97 20.71 -14.42 32.57
C LYS A 97 21.46 -13.17 32.99
N MET A 98 20.79 -12.02 33.07
CA MET A 98 21.41 -10.71 33.36
C MET A 98 21.29 -10.36 34.84
N SER A 99 22.26 -9.58 35.33
CA SER A 99 22.20 -8.96 36.66
C SER A 99 21.15 -7.84 36.70
N THR A 100 20.79 -7.39 37.90
CA THR A 100 19.70 -6.41 38.10
C THR A 100 19.99 -5.06 37.44
N SER A 101 21.24 -4.60 37.46
CA SER A 101 21.67 -3.35 36.80
C SER A 101 21.64 -3.46 35.27
N GLU A 102 22.07 -4.60 34.72
CA GLU A 102 22.04 -4.87 33.28
C GLU A 102 20.60 -5.00 32.74
N LYS A 103 19.68 -5.58 33.52
CA LYS A 103 18.25 -5.67 33.17
C LYS A 103 17.63 -4.29 32.96
N ILE A 104 17.90 -3.35 33.87
CA ILE A 104 17.35 -1.98 33.82
C ILE A 104 17.88 -1.25 32.58
N ALA A 105 19.19 -1.33 32.31
CA ALA A 105 19.80 -0.72 31.13
C ALA A 105 19.25 -1.33 29.81
N TYR A 106 19.09 -2.66 29.77
CA TYR A 106 18.58 -3.37 28.60
C TYR A 106 17.10 -3.07 28.31
N GLN A 107 16.26 -2.95 29.35
CA GLN A 107 14.86 -2.55 29.20
C GLN A 107 14.74 -1.12 28.64
N LYS A 108 15.51 -0.17 29.19
CA LYS A 108 15.52 1.22 28.72
C LYS A 108 15.99 1.35 27.26
N MET A 109 16.98 0.54 26.86
CA MET A 109 17.42 0.46 25.46
C MET A 109 16.32 -0.09 24.53
N LEU A 110 15.60 -1.12 24.97
CA LEU A 110 14.49 -1.71 24.22
C LEU A 110 13.31 -0.76 24.05
N GLU A 111 12.97 0.01 25.07
CA GLU A 111 11.90 1.01 25.02
C GLU A 111 12.23 2.12 24.03
N ASN A 112 13.43 2.72 24.12
CA ASN A 112 13.89 3.72 23.17
C ASN A 112 13.90 3.20 21.72
N LYS A 113 14.33 1.94 21.52
CA LYS A 113 14.34 1.34 20.18
C LYS A 113 12.92 1.13 19.64
N LYS A 114 11.98 0.70 20.48
CA LYS A 114 10.57 0.52 20.11
C LYS A 114 9.90 1.85 19.75
N GLU A 115 10.19 2.93 20.46
CA GLU A 115 9.63 4.26 20.16
C GLU A 115 10.14 4.78 18.81
N ILE A 116 11.45 4.70 18.56
CA ILE A 116 12.06 5.12 17.30
C ILE A 116 11.53 4.28 16.11
N GLU A 117 11.33 2.97 16.30
CA GLU A 117 10.77 2.10 15.27
C GLU A 117 9.28 2.39 15.02
N LYS A 118 8.48 2.62 16.07
CA LYS A 118 7.06 3.01 15.93
C LYS A 118 6.89 4.31 15.16
N GLU A 119 7.66 5.35 15.46
CA GLU A 119 7.57 6.62 14.73
C GLU A 119 7.94 6.46 13.25
N LYS A 120 8.97 5.65 12.96
CA LYS A 120 9.40 5.36 11.58
C LYS A 120 8.34 4.54 10.83
N GLU A 121 7.70 3.57 11.46
CA GLU A 121 6.66 2.76 10.85
C GLU A 121 5.38 3.56 10.58
N ILE A 122 4.95 4.41 11.52
CA ILE A 122 3.76 5.26 11.36
C ILE A 122 3.95 6.23 10.18
N LYS A 123 5.07 6.97 10.14
CA LYS A 123 5.38 7.91 9.05
C LYS A 123 5.49 7.21 7.69
N LYS A 124 6.01 5.98 7.67
CA LYS A 124 6.19 5.19 6.43
C LYS A 124 4.86 4.62 5.93
N SER A 125 4.01 4.13 6.83
CA SER A 125 2.69 3.57 6.52
C SER A 125 1.73 4.61 5.95
N GLN A 126 1.64 5.80 6.57
CA GLN A 126 0.75 6.88 6.15
C GLN A 126 1.04 7.34 4.71
N ARG A 127 2.32 7.45 4.33
CA ARG A 127 2.73 7.96 3.02
C ARG A 127 2.42 6.99 1.87
N THR A 128 2.49 5.68 2.12
CA THR A 128 2.23 4.64 1.10
C THR A 128 0.75 4.31 0.93
N SER A 129 -0.08 4.51 1.96
CA SER A 129 -1.52 4.28 1.88
C SER A 129 -2.26 5.40 1.17
N PHE A 130 -1.84 6.66 1.36
CA PHE A 130 -2.58 7.81 0.84
C PHE A 130 -2.56 7.89 -0.68
N GLY A 131 -1.38 7.77 -1.31
CA GLY A 131 -1.27 7.90 -2.77
C GLY A 131 -2.02 6.80 -3.55
N PHE A 132 -2.04 5.58 -3.01
CA PHE A 132 -2.77 4.47 -3.64
C PHE A 132 -4.29 4.64 -3.54
N ILE A 133 -4.78 5.05 -2.37
CA ILE A 133 -6.20 5.36 -2.17
C ILE A 133 -6.62 6.56 -3.03
N PHE A 134 -5.78 7.61 -3.07
CA PHE A 134 -6.01 8.81 -3.88
C PHE A 134 -6.13 8.46 -5.37
N SER A 135 -5.22 7.64 -5.89
CA SER A 135 -5.28 7.18 -7.29
C SER A 135 -6.57 6.41 -7.59
N ILE A 136 -7.01 5.49 -6.72
CA ILE A 136 -8.29 4.77 -6.92
C ILE A 136 -9.48 5.75 -6.94
N ILE A 137 -9.52 6.69 -6.00
CA ILE A 137 -10.59 7.69 -5.94
C ILE A 137 -10.58 8.56 -7.20
N LEU A 138 -9.40 9.00 -7.67
CA LEU A 138 -9.28 9.83 -8.85
C LEU A 138 -9.75 9.10 -10.12
N ASN A 139 -9.36 7.83 -10.28
CA ASN A 139 -9.81 6.99 -11.41
C ASN A 139 -11.34 6.79 -11.39
N LEU A 140 -11.96 6.65 -10.21
CA LEU A 140 -13.43 6.58 -10.09
C LEU A 140 -14.10 7.92 -10.46
N ILE A 141 -13.54 9.05 -10.00
CA ILE A 141 -14.07 10.38 -10.35
C ILE A 141 -14.02 10.60 -11.87
N ILE A 142 -12.90 10.26 -12.51
CA ILE A 142 -12.72 10.35 -13.96
C ILE A 142 -13.72 9.44 -14.67
N PHE A 143 -13.92 8.23 -14.18
CA PHE A 143 -14.89 7.30 -14.77
C PHE A 143 -16.32 7.88 -14.75
N PHE A 144 -16.78 8.35 -13.59
CA PHE A 144 -18.12 8.92 -13.45
C PHE A 144 -18.30 10.23 -14.23
N SER A 145 -17.26 11.06 -14.35
CA SER A 145 -17.35 12.32 -15.11
C SER A 145 -17.34 12.12 -16.62
N THR A 146 -16.72 11.04 -17.11
CA THR A 146 -16.67 10.69 -18.54
C THR A 146 -17.80 9.75 -18.97
N LEU A 147 -18.54 9.17 -18.02
CA LEU A 147 -19.69 8.31 -18.27
C LEU A 147 -20.77 8.94 -19.18
N PRO A 148 -21.20 10.20 -18.97
CA PRO A 148 -22.24 10.82 -19.81
C PRO A 148 -21.80 11.03 -21.26
N PHE A 149 -20.50 11.08 -21.52
CA PHE A 149 -19.91 11.25 -22.85
C PHE A 149 -19.55 9.92 -23.51
N SER A 150 -19.75 8.82 -22.79
CA SER A 150 -19.47 7.45 -23.24
C SER A 150 -20.73 6.67 -23.61
N ILE A 151 -21.92 7.22 -23.36
CA ILE A 151 -23.24 6.69 -23.76
C ILE A 151 -23.63 7.35 -25.09
#